data_AF-A0A151ILW0-F1
#
_entry.id   AF-A0A151ILW0-F1
#
_cell.length_a   1.000
_cell.length_b   1.000
_cell.length_c   1.000
_cell.angle_alpha   90.00
_cell.angle_beta   90.00
_cell.angle_gamma   90.00
#
_symmetry.space_group_name_H-M   'P 1'
#
loop_
_entity.id
_entity.type
_entity.pdbx_description
1 polymer ?
#
loop_
_entity_poly.entity_id
_entity_poly.type
_entity_poly.pdbx_seq_one_letter_code
_entity_poly.pdbx_strand_id
1 'polypeptide(L)'
;MYALRVQRKKDTKKAKGVKSNVVARSITFGDYTRCLNDAIEMTRRQSCIRSKLHEVYTITETKIALSPHDDKRYIVSGSTDTLPWGHYRCK
;
A
#
# COMPACT_ATOMS: atom_id res chain seq x y z
N MET A 1 -1.46 3.99 2.12
CA MET A 1 -0.02 3.62 2.25
C MET A 1 0.77 4.92 2.27
N TYR A 2 2.02 4.95 2.73
CA TYR A 2 2.78 6.21 2.71
C TYR A 2 4.29 5.99 2.67
N ALA A 3 5.00 6.99 2.17
CA ALA A 3 6.44 7.11 2.31
C ALA A 3 6.81 8.52 2.79
N LEU A 4 7.84 8.61 3.62
CA LEU A 4 8.38 9.87 4.13
C LEU A 4 9.86 9.93 3.83
N ARG A 5 10.29 11.03 3.21
CA ARG A 5 11.69 11.35 2.93
C ARG A 5 12.07 12.60 3.69
N VAL A 6 13.10 12.49 4.53
CA VAL A 6 13.63 13.60 5.32
C VAL A 6 15.11 13.72 5.03
N GLN A 7 15.59 14.95 4.85
CA GLN A 7 17.00 15.21 4.56
C GLN A 7 17.89 14.55 5.64
N ARG A 8 18.96 13.86 5.21
CA ARG A 8 19.90 13.12 6.07
C ARG A 8 19.30 11.96 6.86
N LYS A 9 18.06 11.52 6.57
CA LYS A 9 17.45 10.31 7.15
C LYS A 9 17.09 9.31 6.07
N LYS A 10 17.03 8.04 6.45
CA LYS A 10 16.56 6.96 5.57
C LYS A 10 15.06 7.11 5.32
N ASP A 11 14.66 6.85 4.08
CA ASP A 11 13.25 6.84 3.68
C ASP A 11 12.45 5.86 4.56
N THR A 12 11.36 6.35 5.15
CA THR A 12 10.36 5.51 5.83
C THR A 12 9.32 5.10 4.81
N LYS A 13 9.04 3.79 4.72
CA LYS A 13 8.11 3.21 3.73
C LYS A 13 7.10 2.33 4.46
N LYS A 14 5.80 2.57 4.27
CA LYS A 14 4.70 1.78 4.84
C LYS A 14 3.74 1.31 3.75
N ALA A 15 3.71 -0.02 3.56
CA ALA A 15 2.77 -0.73 2.70
C ALA A 15 1.99 -1.75 3.54
N LYS A 16 0.70 -1.50 3.78
CA LYS A 16 -0.12 -2.36 4.66
C LYS A 16 -0.28 -3.74 4.01
N GLY A 17 -0.09 -4.81 4.78
CA GLY A 17 -0.27 -6.19 4.31
C GLY A 17 0.89 -6.78 3.49
N VAL A 18 1.94 -5.97 3.23
CA VAL A 18 3.20 -6.41 2.62
C VAL A 18 4.25 -6.59 3.72
N LYS A 19 5.03 -7.67 3.64
CA LYS A 19 6.10 -7.95 4.60
C LYS A 19 7.20 -6.89 4.56
N SER A 20 7.75 -6.54 5.73
CA SER A 20 8.77 -5.51 5.89
C SER A 20 10.03 -5.77 5.05
N ASN A 21 10.47 -7.02 4.93
CA ASN A 21 11.62 -7.40 4.11
C ASN A 21 11.39 -7.14 2.61
N VAL A 22 10.18 -7.38 2.12
CA VAL A 22 9.78 -7.10 0.72
C VAL A 22 9.74 -5.58 0.49
N VAL A 23 9.17 -4.82 1.42
CA VAL A 23 9.17 -3.35 1.36
C VAL A 23 10.59 -2.77 1.38
N ALA A 24 11.47 -3.32 2.22
CA ALA A 24 12.85 -2.86 2.34
C ALA A 24 13.65 -3.09 1.04
N ARG A 25 13.48 -4.25 0.41
CA ARG A 25 14.31 -4.71 -0.73
C ARG A 25 13.78 -4.33 -2.11
N SER A 26 12.46 -4.21 -2.29
CA SER A 26 11.82 -4.18 -3.62
C SER A 26 10.92 -2.97 -3.89
N ILE A 27 10.79 -2.07 -2.91
CA ILE A 27 9.98 -0.86 -3.01
C ILE A 27 10.86 0.33 -2.66
N THR A 28 10.93 1.31 -3.54
CA THR A 28 11.66 2.57 -3.39
C THR A 28 10.69 3.71 -3.09
N PHE A 29 11.19 4.88 -2.69
CA PHE A 29 10.33 6.06 -2.56
C PHE A 29 9.75 6.49 -3.93
N GLY A 30 10.53 6.36 -5.00
CA GLY A 30 10.08 6.68 -6.36
C GLY A 30 8.88 5.86 -6.79
N ASP A 31 8.78 4.60 -6.34
CA ASP A 31 7.60 3.77 -6.58
C ASP A 31 6.32 4.36 -5.96
N TYR A 32 6.40 5.01 -4.79
CA TYR A 32 5.24 5.70 -4.19
C TYR A 32 4.85 6.93 -5.01
N THR A 33 5.83 7.73 -5.43
CA THR A 33 5.59 8.91 -6.27
C THR A 33 4.96 8.51 -7.60
N ARG A 34 5.48 7.45 -8.23
CA ARG A 34 4.96 6.91 -9.48
C ARG A 34 3.54 6.36 -9.34
N CYS A 35 3.30 5.56 -8.30
CA CYS A 35 1.98 5.02 -7.99
C CYS A 35 0.94 6.14 -7.85
N LEU A 36 1.27 7.21 -7.13
CA LEU A 36 0.39 8.36 -6.91
C LEU A 36 0.15 9.18 -8.20
N ASN A 37 1.21 9.55 -8.91
CA ASN A 37 1.11 10.47 -10.05
C ASN A 37 0.55 9.80 -11.31
N ASP A 38 0.92 8.55 -11.55
CA ASP A 38 0.48 7.82 -12.74
C ASP A 38 -0.86 7.10 -12.50
N ALA A 39 -1.38 7.13 -11.28
CA ALA A 39 -2.54 6.36 -10.84
C ALA A 39 -2.42 4.85 -11.14
N ILE A 40 -1.24 4.27 -10.86
CA ILE A 40 -0.93 2.87 -11.14
C ILE A 40 -0.81 2.07 -9.85
N GLU A 41 -1.45 0.90 -9.81
CA GLU A 41 -1.21 -0.10 -8.77
C GLU A 41 0.07 -0.89 -9.02
N MET A 42 0.82 -1.19 -7.96
CA MET A 42 2.05 -1.97 -8.02
C MET A 42 1.90 -3.22 -7.19
N THR A 43 2.18 -4.39 -7.78
CA THR A 43 2.15 -5.67 -7.07
C THR A 43 3.55 -6.12 -6.66
N ARG A 44 3.64 -6.89 -5.56
CA ARG A 44 4.85 -7.57 -5.13
C ARG A 44 4.55 -8.99 -4.68
N ARG A 45 5.46 -9.89 -5.04
CA ARG A 45 5.44 -11.28 -4.58
C ARG A 45 6.09 -11.38 -3.20
N GLN A 46 5.49 -12.16 -2.33
CA GLN A 46 6.04 -12.46 -1.01
C GLN A 46 5.76 -13.91 -0.62
N SER A 47 6.69 -14.52 0.10
CA SER A 47 6.53 -15.88 0.61
C SER A 47 6.19 -15.84 2.10
N CYS A 48 5.29 -16.70 2.55
CA CYS A 48 4.89 -16.85 3.95
C CYS A 48 4.72 -18.33 4.32
N ILE A 49 4.88 -18.62 5.60
CA ILE A 49 4.53 -19.93 6.16
C ILE A 49 3.09 -19.82 6.65
N ARG A 50 2.24 -20.77 6.26
CA ARG A 50 0.82 -20.78 6.62
C ARG A 50 0.36 -22.19 6.96
N SER A 51 -0.45 -22.32 8.01
CA SER A 51 -1.08 -23.59 8.36
C SER A 51 -2.46 -23.70 7.69
N LYS A 52 -2.77 -24.87 7.14
CA LYS A 52 -4.11 -25.26 6.70
C LYS A 52 -4.38 -26.68 7.21
N LEU A 53 -5.49 -26.89 7.91
CA LEU A 53 -5.84 -28.20 8.48
C LEU A 53 -4.69 -28.83 9.28
N HIS A 54 -3.99 -28.03 10.08
CA HIS A 54 -2.82 -28.43 10.88
C HIS A 54 -1.56 -28.81 10.08
N GLU A 55 -1.58 -28.73 8.75
CA GLU A 55 -0.39 -28.90 7.91
C GLU A 55 0.25 -27.55 7.58
N VAL A 56 1.59 -27.50 7.60
CA VAL A 56 2.36 -26.26 7.41
C VAL A 56 2.92 -26.20 5.99
N TYR A 57 2.65 -25.09 5.31
CA TYR A 57 3.08 -24.87 3.93
C TYR A 57 3.90 -23.59 3.79
N THR A 58 4.87 -23.60 2.88
CA THR A 58 5.47 -22.37 2.35
C THR A 58 4.67 -21.94 1.13
N ILE A 59 3.94 -20.83 1.25
CA ILE A 59 3.09 -20.28 0.20
C ILE A 59 3.74 -19.03 -0.35
N THR A 60 3.64 -18.84 -1.66
CA THR A 60 3.99 -17.60 -2.32
C THR A 60 2.74 -16.90 -2.80
N GLU A 61 2.55 -15.65 -2.40
CA GLU A 61 1.39 -14.83 -2.74
C GLU A 61 1.85 -13.54 -3.43
N THR A 62 1.11 -13.10 -4.45
CA THR A 62 1.26 -11.77 -5.05
C THR A 62 0.24 -10.84 -4.42
N LYS A 63 0.67 -9.69 -3.91
CA LYS A 63 -0.21 -8.68 -3.32
C LYS A 63 -0.06 -7.34 -4.00
N ILE A 64 -1.14 -6.57 -4.06
CA ILE A 64 -1.08 -5.13 -4.33
C ILE A 64 -0.28 -4.50 -3.18
N ALA A 65 0.89 -4.01 -3.52
CA ALA A 65 1.84 -3.44 -2.57
C ALA A 65 1.72 -1.93 -2.46
N LEU A 66 1.35 -1.26 -3.56
CA LEU A 66 1.01 0.15 -3.64
C LEU A 66 -0.22 0.30 -4.53
N SER A 67 -1.10 1.24 -4.17
CA SER A 67 -2.32 1.59 -4.88
C SER A 67 -2.57 3.09 -4.62
N PRO A 68 -2.97 3.84 -5.65
CA PRO A 68 -3.28 5.27 -5.52
C PRO A 68 -4.65 5.51 -4.88
N HIS A 69 -5.51 4.49 -4.80
CA HIS A 69 -6.89 4.63 -4.37
C HIS A 69 -7.00 4.61 -2.84
N ASP A 70 -7.82 5.52 -2.30
CA ASP A 70 -8.24 5.50 -0.90
C ASP A 70 -9.62 4.88 -0.77
N ASP A 71 -9.69 3.55 -0.83
CA ASP A 71 -10.96 2.80 -0.80
C ASP A 71 -11.75 2.95 0.51
N LYS A 72 -11.17 3.60 1.53
CA LYS A 72 -11.78 3.73 2.85
C LYS A 72 -12.47 5.06 3.07
N ARG A 73 -12.36 5.98 2.12
CA ARG A 73 -12.94 7.32 2.22
C ARG A 73 -13.47 7.75 0.86
N TYR A 74 -14.47 8.60 0.88
CA TYR A 74 -14.95 9.30 -0.31
C TYR A 74 -14.04 10.49 -0.59
N ILE A 75 -13.43 10.55 -1.77
CA ILE A 75 -12.60 11.67 -2.22
C ILE A 75 -13.53 12.75 -2.77
N VAL A 76 -13.42 13.98 -2.25
CA VAL A 76 -14.19 15.11 -2.77
C VAL A 76 -13.57 15.57 -4.09
N SER A 77 -14.34 15.50 -5.18
CA SER A 77 -13.87 15.89 -6.51
C SER A 77 -13.26 17.29 -6.53
N GLY A 78 -12.05 17.41 -7.08
CA GLY A 78 -11.32 18.69 -7.17
C GLY A 78 -10.70 19.19 -5.87
N SER A 79 -10.73 18.40 -4.79
CA SER A 79 -10.12 18.73 -3.49
C SER A 79 -9.21 17.61 -3.00
N THR A 80 -8.34 17.93 -2.05
CA THR A 80 -7.58 16.95 -1.24
C THR A 80 -8.39 16.42 -0.05
N ASP A 81 -9.58 16.99 0.19
CA ASP A 81 -10.44 16.59 1.29
C ASP A 81 -11.09 15.23 1.03
N THR A 82 -11.25 14.47 2.11
CA THR A 82 -11.88 13.16 2.08
C THR A 82 -12.93 13.05 3.18
N LEU A 83 -14.06 12.44 2.85
CA LEU A 83 -15.20 12.23 3.74
C LEU A 83 -15.29 10.75 4.15
N PRO A 84 -15.74 10.43 5.36
CA PRO A 84 -16.04 9.05 5.72
C PRO A 84 -17.21 8.53 4.89
N TRP A 85 -17.22 7.23 4.62
CA TRP A 85 -18.37 6.57 4.00
C TRP A 85 -19.65 6.82 4.83
N GLY A 86 -20.76 7.14 4.16
CA GLY A 86 -22.04 7.46 4.82
C GLY A 86 -22.22 8.91 5.27
N HIS A 87 -21.23 9.78 5.03
CA HIS A 87 -21.36 11.21 5.31
C HIS A 87 -22.49 11.86 4.47
N TYR A 88 -23.21 12.84 5.03
CA TYR A 88 -24.40 13.44 4.39
C TYR A 88 -24.12 14.09 3.03
N ARG A 89 -22.89 14.57 2.82
CA ARG A 89 -22.41 15.16 1.54
C ARG A 89 -21.98 14.13 0.49
N CYS A 90 -21.95 12.84 0.83
CA CYS A 90 -21.63 11.76 -0.11
C CYS A 90 -22.90 11.21 -0.78
N LYS A 91 -24.04 11.88 -0.63
CA LYS A 91 -25.34 11.54 -1.21
C LYS A 91 -25.70 12.52 -2.32
#